data_AF-A0A849WK94-F1
#
_entry.id   AF-A0A849WK94-F1
#
_cell.length_a   1.000
_cell.length_b   1.000
_cell.length_c   1.000
_cell.angle_alpha   90.00
_cell.angle_beta   90.00
_cell.angle_gamma   90.00
#
_symmetry.space_group_name_H-M   'P 1'
#
loop_
_entity.id
_entity.type
_entity.pdbx_description
1 polymer ?
#
loop_
_entity_poly.entity_id
_entity_poly.type
_entity_poly.pdbx_seq_one_letter_code
_entity_poly.pdbx_strand_id
1 'polypeptide(L)'
;MKEVLLIQVYSSWQADFLEDELKKHHFKIRKVEKPREYTSILLGGSAQTFQFYIDELHFKNAIEVINKWNEERTFFEDKEVSKEQIDDFKTQFKKFLFLNCTAVIFFPIVFNIAATSKFFQLSESIKKHGKWSIALGVFIISWILSILEVIYFVKVLSS
;
A
#
# COMPACT_ATOMS: atom_id res chain seq x y z
N MET A 1 -26.30 14.69 27.70
CA MET A 1 -24.88 14.33 27.95
C MET A 1 -24.05 15.11 26.96
N LYS A 2 -23.00 15.78 27.42
CA LYS A 2 -22.13 16.60 26.57
C LYS A 2 -20.98 15.72 26.09
N GLU A 3 -20.84 15.60 24.78
CA GLU A 3 -19.72 14.89 24.17
C GLU A 3 -18.52 15.84 24.04
N VAL A 4 -17.33 15.34 24.37
CA VAL A 4 -16.06 16.06 24.25
C VAL A 4 -15.12 15.29 23.32
N LEU A 5 -14.26 16.02 22.60
CA LEU A 5 -13.25 15.42 21.74
C LEU A 5 -12.19 14.73 22.60
N LEU A 6 -12.04 13.42 22.45
CA LEU A 6 -11.06 12.60 23.16
C LEU A 6 -9.69 12.68 22.48
N ILE A 7 -9.62 12.32 21.20
CA ILE A 7 -8.37 12.28 20.43
C ILE A 7 -8.65 12.33 18.93
N GLN A 8 -7.65 12.80 18.18
CA GLN A 8 -7.60 12.76 16.73
C GLN A 8 -6.44 11.86 16.28
N VAL A 9 -6.71 10.94 15.35
CA VAL A 9 -5.71 10.04 14.76
C VAL A 9 -5.71 10.17 13.24
N TYR A 10 -4.54 9.94 12.62
CA TYR A 10 -4.30 10.23 11.20
C TYR A 10 -4.12 8.98 10.33
N SER A 11 -4.44 7.80 10.87
CA SER A 11 -4.40 6.55 10.13
C SER A 11 -5.58 5.64 10.51
N SER A 12 -6.08 4.89 9.52
CA SER A 12 -7.21 3.98 9.68
C SER A 12 -6.92 2.87 10.68
N TRP A 13 -5.75 2.23 10.56
CA TRP A 13 -5.36 1.17 11.48
C TRP A 13 -5.25 1.66 12.93
N GLN A 14 -4.69 2.84 13.20
CA GLN A 14 -4.66 3.39 14.57
C GLN A 14 -6.07 3.64 15.09
N ALA A 15 -6.98 4.13 14.23
CA ALA A 15 -8.35 4.38 14.62
C ALA A 15 -9.08 3.08 15.00
N ASP A 16 -8.91 2.01 14.23
CA ASP A 16 -9.57 0.73 14.50
C ASP A 16 -9.05 0.07 15.78
N PHE A 17 -7.73 0.04 15.98
CA PHE A 17 -7.14 -0.49 17.21
C PHE A 17 -7.53 0.31 18.46
N LEU A 18 -7.55 1.64 18.35
CA LEU A 18 -7.95 2.51 19.45
C LEU A 18 -9.43 2.35 19.79
N GLU A 19 -10.29 2.19 18.78
CA GLU A 19 -11.71 1.94 18.95
C GLU A 19 -11.95 0.63 19.72
N ASP A 20 -11.25 -0.44 19.34
CA ASP A 20 -11.33 -1.73 20.02
C ASP A 20 -10.85 -1.65 21.46
N GLU A 21 -9.75 -0.94 21.73
CA GLU A 21 -9.22 -0.79 23.08
C GLU A 21 -10.21 -0.02 23.98
N LEU A 22 -10.75 1.11 23.51
CA LEU A 22 -11.73 1.88 24.26
C LEU A 22 -13.04 1.08 24.51
N LYS A 23 -13.45 0.23 23.57
CA LYS A 23 -14.60 -0.67 23.72
C LYS A 23 -14.36 -1.78 24.76
N LYS A 24 -13.15 -2.33 24.87
CA LYS A 24 -12.80 -3.31 25.92
C LYS A 24 -13.00 -2.75 27.32
N HIS A 25 -12.76 -1.45 27.48
CA HIS A 25 -12.99 -0.72 28.73
C HIS A 25 -14.43 -0.19 28.89
N HIS A 26 -15.37 -0.67 28.06
CA HIS A 26 -16.80 -0.32 28.09
C HIS A 26 -17.10 1.17 27.89
N PHE A 27 -16.21 1.93 27.24
CA PHE A 27 -16.50 3.32 26.91
C PHE A 27 -17.46 3.43 25.72
N LYS A 28 -18.49 4.25 25.87
CA LYS A 28 -19.37 4.64 24.77
C LYS A 28 -18.71 5.77 23.99
N ILE A 29 -18.17 5.44 22.82
CA ILE A 29 -17.42 6.36 21.97
C ILE A 29 -18.12 6.59 20.64
N ARG A 30 -17.95 7.79 20.08
CA ARG A 30 -18.41 8.15 18.74
C ARG A 30 -17.22 8.46 17.84
N LYS A 31 -17.01 7.64 16.82
CA LYS A 31 -15.98 7.82 15.78
C LYS A 31 -16.55 8.62 14.62
N VAL A 32 -15.83 9.65 14.19
CA VAL A 32 -16.18 10.47 13.02
C VAL A 32 -14.98 10.49 12.08
N GLU A 33 -15.17 10.02 10.84
CA GLU A 33 -14.19 10.22 9.76
C GLU A 33 -14.37 11.64 9.21
N LYS A 34 -13.29 12.42 9.22
CA LYS A 34 -13.30 13.74 8.60
C LYS A 34 -13.14 13.61 7.08
N PRO A 35 -13.88 14.39 6.29
CA PRO A 35 -13.73 14.40 4.85
C PRO A 35 -12.29 14.77 4.49
N ARG A 36 -11.69 14.02 3.56
CA ARG A 36 -10.33 14.26 3.08
C ARG A 36 -10.28 15.64 2.42
N GLU A 37 -9.27 16.44 2.75
CA GLU A 37 -8.98 17.64 1.97
C GLU A 37 -8.52 17.21 0.57
N TYR A 38 -9.19 17.72 -0.48
CA TYR A 38 -8.94 17.37 -1.88
C TYR A 38 -7.47 17.48 -2.29
N THR A 39 -6.73 18.42 -1.69
CA THR A 39 -5.29 18.65 -1.92
C THR A 39 -4.42 17.48 -1.47
N SER A 40 -4.83 16.75 -0.42
CA SER A 40 -4.09 15.58 0.10
C SER A 40 -4.21 14.37 -0.82
N ILE A 41 -5.36 14.18 -1.47
CA ILE A 41 -5.61 13.10 -2.43
C ILE A 41 -4.72 13.24 -3.67
N LEU A 42 -4.55 14.46 -4.17
CA LEU A 42 -3.76 14.76 -5.37
C LEU A 42 -2.25 14.57 -5.16
N LEU A 43 -1.77 14.74 -3.92
CA LEU A 43 -0.36 14.59 -3.56
C LEU A 43 -0.01 13.18 -3.03
N GLY A 44 -0.92 12.21 -3.14
CA GLY A 44 -0.71 10.86 -2.63
C GLY A 44 -0.70 10.77 -1.09
N GLY A 45 -1.18 11.80 -0.41
CA GLY A 45 -1.31 11.83 1.04
C GLY A 45 -2.41 10.87 1.51
N SER A 46 -2.04 9.92 2.37
CA SER A 46 -2.92 8.89 2.91
C SER A 46 -3.56 9.26 4.26
N ALA A 47 -3.45 10.50 4.71
CA ALA A 47 -3.85 10.90 6.07
C ALA A 47 -5.39 10.97 6.20
N GLN A 48 -6.04 9.82 6.34
CA GLN A 48 -7.41 9.73 6.82
C GLN A 48 -7.44 10.19 8.28
N THR A 49 -8.20 11.25 8.55
CA THR A 49 -8.30 11.80 9.89
C THR A 49 -9.58 11.28 10.56
N PHE A 50 -9.42 10.66 11.73
CA PHE A 50 -10.52 10.18 12.55
C PHE A 50 -10.54 10.94 13.88
N GLN A 51 -11.73 11.32 14.32
CA GLN A 51 -11.95 11.98 15.60
C GLN A 51 -12.83 11.10 16.49
N PHE A 52 -12.41 10.91 17.73
CA PHE A 52 -13.14 10.15 18.74
C PHE A 52 -13.75 11.11 19.76
N TYR A 53 -15.05 10.96 20.00
CA TYR A 53 -15.78 11.71 21.00
C TYR A 53 -16.27 10.78 22.11
N ILE A 54 -16.28 11.27 23.35
CA ILE A 54 -16.72 10.54 24.53
C ILE A 54 -17.56 11.45 25.44
N ASP A 55 -18.36 10.86 26.32
CA ASP A 55 -19.02 11.59 27.41
C ASP A 55 -17.97 12.24 28.33
N GLU A 56 -18.18 13.51 28.68
CA GLU A 56 -17.35 14.31 29.58
C GLU A 56 -17.08 13.60 30.92
N LEU A 57 -18.05 12.81 31.43
CA LEU A 57 -17.89 12.04 32.66
C LEU A 57 -16.79 10.97 32.60
N HIS A 58 -16.53 10.42 31.41
CA HIS A 58 -15.58 9.33 31.19
C HIS A 58 -14.26 9.81 30.57
N PHE A 59 -14.14 11.11 30.28
CA PHE A 59 -13.01 11.68 29.56
C PHE A 59 -11.67 11.38 30.25
N LYS A 60 -11.57 11.61 31.56
CA LYS A 60 -10.33 11.40 32.31
C LYS A 60 -9.87 9.93 32.26
N ASN A 61 -10.80 9.00 32.51
CA ASN A 61 -10.50 7.57 32.51
C ASN A 61 -10.11 7.07 31.11
N ALA A 62 -10.74 7.60 30.06
CA ALA A 62 -10.38 7.25 28.69
C ALA A 62 -8.99 7.77 28.29
N ILE A 63 -8.60 8.96 28.74
CA ILE A 63 -7.24 9.47 28.54
C ILE A 63 -6.20 8.58 29.24
N GLU A 64 -6.47 8.10 30.45
CA GLU A 64 -5.56 7.18 31.16
C GLU A 64 -5.37 5.86 30.39
N VAL A 65 -6.45 5.30 29.84
CA VAL A 65 -6.37 4.09 28.98
C VAL A 65 -5.56 4.37 27.72
N ILE A 66 -5.77 5.52 27.06
CA ILE A 66 -5.00 5.91 25.86
C ILE A 66 -3.51 6.07 26.18
N ASN A 67 -3.18 6.72 27.29
CA ASN A 67 -1.79 6.93 27.71
C ASN A 67 -1.11 5.59 27.99
N LYS A 68 -1.78 4.69 28.73
CA LYS A 68 -1.27 3.35 29.00
C LYS A 68 -1.05 2.54 27.72
N TRP A 69 -2.01 2.60 26.79
CA TRP A 69 -1.90 1.94 25.49
C TRP A 69 -0.75 2.49 24.64
N ASN A 70 -0.54 3.82 24.67
CA ASN A 70 0.59 4.45 24.01
C ASN A 70 1.93 4.02 24.64
N GLU A 71 2.02 4.01 25.98
CA GLU A 71 3.21 3.53 26.70
C GLU A 71 3.53 2.08 26.36
N GLU A 72 2.53 1.19 26.41
CA GLU A 72 2.68 -0.22 26.04
C GLU A 72 3.17 -0.37 24.58
N ARG A 73 2.75 0.50 23.67
CA ARG A 73 3.25 0.55 22.29
C ARG A 73 4.70 1.00 22.20
N THR A 74 5.13 2.01 22.96
CA THR A 74 6.54 2.42 23.00
C THR A 74 7.44 1.30 23.52
N PHE A 75 6.93 0.45 24.43
CA PHE A 75 7.66 -0.74 24.90
C PHE A 75 7.85 -1.85 23.85
N PHE A 76 7.12 -1.83 22.72
CA PHE A 76 7.38 -2.76 21.60
C PHE A 76 8.50 -2.27 20.67
N GLU A 77 8.82 -0.97 20.67
CA GLU A 77 9.94 -0.43 19.89
C GLU A 77 11.30 -0.70 20.55
N ASP A 78 11.33 -0.91 21.87
CA ASP A 78 12.56 -1.13 22.67
C ASP A 78 12.83 -2.59 23.07
N LYS A 79 11.98 -3.55 22.67
CA LYS A 79 12.34 -4.98 22.85
C LYS A 79 13.35 -5.37 21.78
N GLU A 80 14.56 -5.74 22.20
CA GLU A 80 15.55 -6.39 21.34
C GLU A 80 14.86 -7.57 20.62
N VAL A 81 14.58 -7.36 19.33
CA VAL A 81 14.03 -8.40 18.46
C VAL A 81 15.02 -9.55 18.47
N SER A 82 14.56 -10.77 18.76
CA SER A 82 15.48 -11.92 18.83
C SER A 82 16.19 -12.11 17.49
N LYS A 83 17.45 -12.54 17.49
CA LYS A 83 18.22 -12.77 16.25
C LYS A 83 17.47 -13.67 15.26
N GLU A 84 16.73 -14.64 15.77
CA GLU A 84 15.89 -15.57 14.98
C GLU A 84 14.75 -14.85 14.26
N GLN A 85 14.08 -13.89 14.91
CA GLN A 85 13.03 -13.08 14.27
C GLN A 85 13.61 -12.12 13.23
N ILE A 86 14.79 -11.56 13.47
CA ILE A 86 15.48 -10.69 12.50
C ILE A 86 15.89 -11.49 11.25
N ASP A 87 16.42 -12.70 11.43
CA ASP A 87 16.86 -13.54 10.32
C ASP A 87 15.69 -14.17 9.55
N ASP A 88 14.59 -14.51 10.22
CA ASP A 88 13.34 -14.88 9.54
C ASP A 88 12.78 -13.70 8.74
N PHE A 89 12.69 -12.50 9.33
CA PHE A 89 12.27 -11.29 8.62
C PHE A 89 13.16 -11.01 7.41
N LYS A 90 14.49 -11.05 7.54
CA LYS A 90 15.41 -10.88 6.41
C LYS A 90 15.16 -11.90 5.31
N THR A 91 14.87 -13.15 5.67
CA THR A 91 14.60 -14.22 4.71
C THR A 91 13.26 -13.99 4.00
N GLN A 92 12.21 -13.64 4.73
CA GLN A 92 10.90 -13.33 4.17
C GLN A 92 10.93 -12.06 3.31
N PHE A 93 11.62 -11.02 3.77
CA PHE A 93 11.80 -9.77 3.04
C PHE A 93 12.58 -9.97 1.74
N LYS A 94 13.64 -10.81 1.76
CA LYS A 94 14.34 -11.22 0.53
C LYS A 94 13.41 -11.98 -0.43
N LYS A 95 12.58 -12.90 0.07
CA LYS A 95 11.59 -13.61 -0.77
C LYS A 95 10.55 -12.65 -1.36
N PHE A 96 10.07 -11.69 -0.56
CA PHE A 96 9.14 -10.65 -1.01
C PHE A 96 9.76 -9.75 -2.08
N LEU A 97 10.99 -9.27 -1.86
CA LEU A 97 11.74 -8.49 -2.85
C LEU A 97 11.96 -9.31 -4.13
N PHE A 98 12.38 -10.57 -3.99
CA PHE A 98 12.56 -11.45 -5.14
C PHE A 98 11.26 -11.61 -5.93
N LEU A 99 10.13 -11.88 -5.27
CA LEU A 99 8.82 -12.02 -5.93
C LEU A 99 8.36 -10.73 -6.61
N ASN A 100 8.55 -9.57 -5.98
CA ASN A 100 8.22 -8.28 -6.60
C ASN A 100 9.13 -7.99 -7.79
N CYS A 101 10.44 -8.19 -7.66
CA CYS A 101 11.40 -8.06 -8.75
C CYS A 101 11.08 -9.01 -9.91
N THR A 102 10.69 -10.25 -9.59
CA THR A 102 10.25 -11.25 -10.56
C THR A 102 8.99 -10.75 -11.28
N ALA A 103 8.00 -10.24 -10.56
CA ALA A 103 6.81 -9.65 -11.17
C ALA A 103 7.15 -8.47 -12.09
N VAL A 104 8.06 -7.58 -11.71
CA VAL A 104 8.51 -6.46 -12.55
C VAL A 104 9.23 -6.94 -13.83
N ILE A 105 10.03 -8.00 -13.76
CA ILE A 105 10.72 -8.57 -14.93
C ILE A 105 9.74 -9.28 -15.87
N PHE A 106 8.80 -10.06 -15.32
CA PHE A 106 7.90 -10.88 -16.12
C PHE A 106 6.70 -10.09 -16.67
N PHE A 107 6.31 -8.98 -16.04
CA PHE A 107 5.15 -8.20 -16.47
C PHE A 107 5.29 -7.62 -17.90
N PRO A 108 6.42 -6.99 -18.30
CA PRO A 108 6.65 -6.56 -19.68
C PRO A 108 6.59 -7.70 -20.70
N ILE A 109 7.12 -8.87 -20.35
CA ILE A 109 7.13 -10.06 -21.22
C ILE A 109 5.70 -10.60 -21.39
N VAL A 110 4.97 -10.81 -20.29
CA VAL A 110 3.59 -11.33 -20.31
C VAL A 110 2.67 -10.38 -21.06
N PHE A 111 2.82 -9.06 -20.85
CA PHE A 111 2.03 -8.05 -21.54
C PHE A 111 2.32 -8.05 -23.05
N ASN A 112 3.60 -8.14 -23.46
CA ASN A 112 3.96 -8.25 -24.87
C ASN A 112 3.51 -9.55 -25.53
N ILE A 113 3.47 -10.68 -24.82
CA ILE A 113 2.87 -11.93 -25.34
C ILE A 113 1.37 -11.74 -25.62
N ALA A 114 0.64 -11.12 -24.70
CA ALA A 114 -0.79 -10.81 -24.88
C ALA A 114 -1.00 -9.83 -26.06
N ALA A 115 -0.18 -8.79 -26.15
CA ALA A 115 -0.19 -7.84 -27.27
C ALA A 115 0.14 -8.52 -28.61
N THR A 116 1.06 -9.48 -28.61
CA THR A 116 1.41 -10.30 -29.79
C THR A 116 0.22 -11.12 -30.26
N SER A 117 -0.48 -11.80 -29.35
CA SER A 117 -1.69 -12.56 -29.68
C SER A 117 -2.76 -11.66 -30.31
N LYS A 118 -3.00 -10.47 -29.74
CA LYS A 118 -3.94 -9.48 -30.28
C LYS A 118 -3.50 -8.92 -31.63
N PHE A 119 -2.22 -8.65 -31.81
CA PHE A 119 -1.66 -8.20 -33.08
C PHE A 119 -1.90 -9.21 -34.21
N PHE A 120 -1.66 -10.50 -33.95
CA PHE A 120 -1.92 -11.55 -34.94
C PHE A 120 -3.42 -11.75 -35.22
N GLN A 121 -4.27 -11.68 -34.19
CA GLN A 121 -5.73 -11.71 -34.36
C GLN A 121 -6.23 -10.57 -35.28
N LEU A 122 -5.63 -9.39 -35.20
CA LEU A 122 -6.03 -8.22 -35.98
C LEU A 122 -5.24 -8.05 -37.29
N SER A 123 -4.30 -8.95 -37.58
CA SER A 123 -3.31 -8.79 -38.66
C SER A 123 -3.96 -8.61 -40.04
N GLU A 124 -5.01 -9.36 -40.35
CA GLU A 124 -5.73 -9.23 -41.62
C GLU A 124 -6.46 -7.89 -41.74
N SER A 125 -7.06 -7.41 -40.65
CA SER A 125 -7.74 -6.11 -40.62
C SER A 125 -6.74 -4.96 -40.78
N ILE A 126 -5.62 -5.03 -40.09
CA ILE A 126 -4.53 -4.05 -40.19
C ILE A 126 -3.97 -3.98 -41.61
N LYS A 127 -3.79 -5.14 -42.28
CA LYS A 127 -3.38 -5.22 -43.69
C LYS A 127 -4.40 -4.59 -44.62
N LYS A 128 -5.68 -4.90 -44.44
CA LYS A 128 -6.79 -4.32 -45.24
C LYS A 128 -6.86 -2.80 -45.13
N HIS A 129 -6.49 -2.23 -43.99
CA HIS A 129 -6.45 -0.78 -43.78
C HIS A 129 -5.11 -0.11 -44.14
N GLY A 130 -4.16 -0.84 -44.74
CA GLY A 130 -2.87 -0.28 -45.18
C GLY A 130 -1.93 0.15 -44.04
N LYS A 131 -2.24 -0.20 -42.79
CA LYS A 131 -1.46 0.21 -41.60
C LYS A 131 -0.42 -0.82 -41.15
N TRP A 132 -0.18 -1.84 -41.97
CA TRP A 132 0.69 -2.99 -41.63
C TRP A 132 2.09 -2.57 -41.19
N SER A 133 2.77 -1.71 -41.96
CA SER A 133 4.15 -1.31 -41.67
C SER A 133 4.28 -0.54 -40.36
N ILE A 134 3.31 0.32 -40.05
CA ILE A 134 3.29 1.11 -38.80
C ILE A 134 3.03 0.18 -37.61
N ALA A 135 2.03 -0.70 -37.72
CA ALA A 135 1.69 -1.63 -36.65
C ALA A 135 2.83 -2.62 -36.36
N LEU A 136 3.51 -3.11 -37.40
CA LEU A 136 4.70 -3.95 -37.29
C LEU A 136 5.87 -3.20 -36.64
N GLY A 137 6.08 -1.93 -36.99
CA GLY A 137 7.11 -1.09 -36.37
C GLY A 137 6.87 -0.89 -34.87
N VAL A 138 5.65 -0.54 -34.47
CA VAL A 138 5.25 -0.42 -33.06
C VAL A 138 5.42 -1.76 -32.33
N PHE A 139 5.04 -2.86 -32.97
CA PHE A 139 5.18 -4.21 -32.40
C PHE A 139 6.64 -4.57 -32.11
N ILE A 140 7.55 -4.33 -33.07
CA ILE A 140 8.98 -4.62 -32.91
C ILE A 140 9.61 -3.72 -31.83
N ILE A 141 9.29 -2.42 -31.84
CA ILE A 141 9.80 -1.48 -30.83
C ILE A 141 9.35 -1.88 -29.42
N SER A 142 8.10 -2.30 -29.26
CA SER A 142 7.54 -2.77 -27.98
C SER A 142 8.34 -3.96 -27.40
N TRP A 143 8.69 -4.93 -28.25
CA TRP A 143 9.51 -6.08 -27.84
C TRP A 143 10.95 -5.68 -27.49
N ILE A 144 11.57 -4.79 -28.26
CA ILE A 144 12.92 -4.29 -27.98
C ILE A 144 12.95 -3.59 -26.63
N LEU A 145 11.98 -2.70 -26.36
CA LEU A 145 11.92 -1.97 -25.09
C LEU A 145 11.75 -2.92 -23.89
N SER A 146 10.87 -3.91 -23.98
CA SER A 146 10.72 -4.85 -22.86
C SER A 146 11.93 -5.76 -22.64
N ILE A 147 12.66 -6.14 -23.70
CA ILE A 147 13.93 -6.85 -23.54
C ILE A 147 14.97 -5.95 -22.87
N LEU A 148 15.05 -4.67 -23.27
CA LEU A 148 15.96 -3.70 -22.66
C LEU A 148 15.63 -3.44 -21.18
N GLU A 149 14.35 -3.35 -20.81
CA GLU A 149 13.91 -3.23 -19.41
C GLU A 149 14.35 -4.44 -18.59
N VAL A 150 14.17 -5.64 -19.12
CA VAL A 150 14.61 -6.88 -18.46
C VAL A 150 16.14 -6.88 -18.28
N ILE A 151 16.90 -6.55 -19.33
CA ILE A 151 18.38 -6.49 -19.27
C ILE A 151 18.85 -5.42 -18.27
N TYR A 152 18.27 -4.22 -18.32
CA TYR A 152 18.59 -3.13 -17.40
C TYR A 152 18.36 -3.56 -15.95
N PHE A 153 17.20 -4.15 -15.68
CA PHE A 153 16.83 -4.58 -14.34
C PHE A 153 17.72 -5.72 -13.82
N VAL A 154 18.04 -6.71 -14.65
CA VAL A 154 18.99 -7.79 -14.30
C VAL A 154 20.38 -7.23 -13.99
N LYS A 155 20.83 -6.24 -14.76
CA LYS A 155 22.12 -5.57 -14.54
C LYS A 155 22.14 -4.79 -13.23
N VAL A 156 21.06 -4.06 -12.92
CA VAL A 156 20.90 -3.33 -11.65
C VAL A 156 20.90 -4.28 -10.46
N LEU A 157 20.30 -5.47 -10.57
CA LEU A 157 20.32 -6.47 -9.49
C LEU A 157 21.66 -7.17 -9.29
N SER A 158 22.52 -7.20 -10.33
CA SER A 158 23.81 -7.90 -10.31
C SER A 158 25.01 -6.99 -9.98
N SER A 159 24.79 -5.68 -9.83
CA SER A 159 25.81 -4.67 -9.49
C SER A 159 25.72 -4.29 -8.01
#